data_AF-A0A917D0W4-F1
#
_entry.id   AF-A0A917D0W4-F1
#
_cell.length_a   1.000
_cell.length_b   1.000
_cell.length_c   1.000
_cell.angle_alpha   90.00
_cell.angle_beta   90.00
_cell.angle_gamma   90.00
#
_symmetry.space_group_name_H-M   'P 1'
#
loop_
_entity.id
_entity.type
_entity.pdbx_description
1 polymer ?
#
loop_
_entity_poly.entity_id
_entity_poly.type
_entity_poly.pdbx_seq_one_letter_code
_entity_poly.pdbx_strand_id
1 'polypeptide(L)'
;MNTVNDALFVRTLNYVTDHPDQLDMSWWRTEDARCFGGWASYLAGGRFISSNDNTDTIIINGHSHFRASVVRTPAGELMHVEDYAIRELGIDEETADALFSDDNTIEDLTRMVSFLIDYGVTYDPTPAGPPVDPSADGPPRDYPVGESPGFKGLASSVVMLATLAALSLSAWGSYLLGGA
;
A
#
# COMPACT_ATOMS: atom_id res chain seq x y z
N MET A 1 9.91 -20.64 -6.42
CA MET A 1 8.77 -20.33 -5.54
C MET A 1 9.35 -19.88 -4.22
N ASN A 2 9.20 -18.60 -3.90
CA ASN A 2 9.54 -18.12 -2.56
C ASN A 2 8.52 -18.72 -1.59
N THR A 3 8.99 -19.17 -0.44
CA THR A 3 8.11 -19.65 0.63
C THR A 3 7.52 -18.42 1.31
N VAL A 4 6.19 -18.40 1.44
CA VAL A 4 5.44 -17.36 2.16
C VAL A 4 5.93 -17.25 3.60
N ASN A 5 6.05 -16.03 4.11
CA ASN A 5 6.46 -15.76 5.48
C ASN A 5 5.25 -15.60 6.41
N ASP A 6 4.62 -16.73 6.75
CA ASP A 6 3.40 -16.79 7.56
C ASP A 6 3.52 -16.01 8.88
N ALA A 7 4.69 -16.07 9.51
CA ALA A 7 4.94 -15.38 10.77
C ALA A 7 4.85 -13.86 10.63
N LEU A 8 5.38 -13.29 9.54
CA LEU A 8 5.27 -11.85 9.28
C LEU A 8 3.84 -11.47 8.88
N PHE A 9 3.16 -12.30 8.10
CA PHE A 9 1.75 -12.10 7.75
C PHE A 9 0.86 -12.00 8.99
N VAL A 10 0.90 -13.02 9.85
CA VAL A 10 0.10 -13.07 11.08
C VAL A 10 0.44 -11.89 11.98
N ARG A 11 1.73 -11.56 12.14
CA ARG A 11 2.16 -10.45 12.98
C ARG A 11 1.66 -9.10 12.45
N THR A 12 1.68 -8.90 11.13
CA THR A 12 1.19 -7.66 10.49
C THR A 12 -0.32 -7.55 10.63
N LEU A 13 -1.05 -8.64 10.35
CA LEU A 13 -2.51 -8.67 10.49
C LEU A 13 -2.96 -8.39 11.93
N ASN A 14 -2.32 -9.03 12.92
CA ASN A 14 -2.61 -8.79 14.32
C ASN A 14 -2.38 -7.33 14.70
N TYR A 15 -1.26 -6.73 14.25
CA TYR A 15 -0.96 -5.34 14.55
C TYR A 15 -2.03 -4.38 14.03
N VAL A 16 -2.42 -4.51 12.75
CA VAL A 16 -3.43 -3.61 12.14
C VAL A 16 -4.84 -3.87 12.67
N THR A 17 -5.11 -5.09 13.13
CA THR A 17 -6.38 -5.42 13.82
C THR A 17 -6.43 -4.78 15.21
N ASP A 18 -5.32 -4.77 15.94
CA ASP A 18 -5.23 -4.17 17.28
C ASP A 18 -5.16 -2.63 17.24
N HIS A 19 -4.73 -2.05 16.10
CA HIS A 19 -4.54 -0.61 15.91
C HIS A 19 -5.20 -0.12 14.60
N PRO A 20 -6.53 -0.26 14.46
CA PRO A 20 -7.22 0.04 13.21
C PRO A 20 -7.14 1.53 12.81
N ASP A 21 -6.94 2.42 13.78
CA ASP A 21 -6.74 3.85 13.58
C ASP A 21 -5.37 4.20 12.94
N GLN A 22 -4.44 3.25 12.95
CA GLN A 22 -3.12 3.39 12.34
C GLN A 22 -2.99 2.66 10.98
N LEU A 23 -4.08 2.06 10.51
CA LEU A 23 -4.15 1.48 9.17
C LEU A 23 -4.70 2.53 8.20
N ASP A 24 -3.91 2.82 7.16
CA ASP A 24 -4.32 3.71 6.07
C ASP A 24 -3.90 3.09 4.74
N MET A 25 -4.84 2.40 4.07
CA MET A 25 -4.54 1.66 2.85
C MET A 25 -4.19 2.57 1.67
N SER A 26 -4.58 3.84 1.69
CA SER A 26 -4.26 4.81 0.63
C SER A 26 -2.83 5.35 0.71
N TRP A 27 -2.10 5.08 1.80
CA TRP A 27 -0.78 5.65 2.03
C TRP A 27 0.21 4.59 2.53
N TRP A 28 1.34 4.43 1.83
CA TRP A 28 2.46 3.61 2.31
C TRP A 28 2.85 3.93 3.76
N ARG A 29 2.78 5.22 4.10
CA ARG A 29 2.94 5.74 5.46
C ARG A 29 2.52 7.20 5.56
N THR A 30 2.21 7.58 6.78
CA THR A 30 2.20 8.94 7.32
C THR A 30 3.12 8.96 8.55
N GLU A 31 3.01 10.00 9.40
CA GLU A 31 3.70 10.02 10.70
C GLU A 31 3.24 8.83 11.56
N ASP A 32 1.91 8.64 11.62
CA ASP A 32 1.26 7.77 12.59
C ASP A 32 0.62 6.50 11.98
N ALA A 33 0.21 6.54 10.70
CA ALA A 33 -0.51 5.47 10.02
C ALA A 33 0.25 4.92 8.80
N ARG A 34 -0.06 3.69 8.37
CA ARG A 34 0.57 3.00 7.22
C ARG A 34 -0.40 2.02 6.59
N CYS A 35 -0.26 1.76 5.29
CA CYS A 35 -0.94 0.63 4.66
C CYS A 35 -0.33 -0.70 5.13
N PHE A 36 -0.94 -1.81 4.73
CA PHE A 36 -0.47 -3.14 5.11
C PHE A 36 0.99 -3.39 4.69
N GLY A 37 1.39 -3.04 3.46
CA GLY A 37 2.78 -3.16 3.00
C GLY A 37 3.76 -2.30 3.79
N GLY A 38 3.33 -1.12 4.22
CA GLY A 38 4.11 -0.24 5.09
C GLY A 38 4.32 -0.83 6.49
N TRP A 39 3.28 -1.43 7.08
CA TRP A 39 3.39 -2.14 8.36
C TRP A 39 4.24 -3.41 8.27
N ALA A 40 4.06 -4.21 7.22
CA ALA A 40 4.88 -5.39 6.97
C ALA A 40 6.38 -5.02 6.89
N SER A 41 6.71 -3.97 6.12
CA SER A 41 8.07 -3.42 6.03
C SER A 41 8.62 -2.99 7.39
N TYR A 42 7.83 -2.24 8.16
CA TYR A 42 8.26 -1.76 9.48
C TYR A 42 8.53 -2.92 10.46
N LEU A 43 7.62 -3.91 10.50
CA LEU A 43 7.69 -5.06 11.39
C LEU A 43 8.80 -6.06 11.00
N ALA A 44 9.17 -6.11 9.72
CA ALA A 44 10.35 -6.82 9.21
C ALA A 44 11.69 -6.13 9.58
N GLY A 45 11.64 -4.92 10.15
CA GLY A 45 12.82 -4.17 10.58
C GLY A 45 13.23 -3.06 9.62
N GLY A 46 12.45 -2.83 8.55
CA GLY A 46 12.62 -1.67 7.68
C GLY A 46 12.49 -0.36 8.45
N ARG A 47 13.26 0.65 8.05
CA ARG A 47 13.22 2.00 8.61
C ARG A 47 13.01 3.00 7.50
N PHE A 48 11.88 3.68 7.50
CA PHE A 48 11.59 4.70 6.50
C PHE A 48 12.63 5.83 6.56
N ILE A 49 13.06 6.28 5.38
CA ILE A 49 14.12 7.30 5.24
C ILE A 49 13.63 8.70 5.62
N SER A 50 12.34 8.95 5.46
CA SER A 50 11.65 10.15 5.91
C SER A 50 10.41 9.71 6.68
N SER A 51 9.90 10.55 7.60
CA SER A 51 8.65 10.32 8.31
C SER A 51 7.49 11.17 7.82
N ASN A 52 7.70 12.19 6.96
CA ASN A 52 6.62 13.13 6.62
C ASN A 52 6.63 13.69 5.20
N ASP A 53 7.65 13.42 4.40
CA ASP A 53 7.87 14.26 3.21
C ASP A 53 7.86 13.50 1.87
N ASN A 54 6.82 13.78 1.07
CA ASN A 54 6.72 13.41 -0.36
C ASN A 54 7.32 14.50 -1.27
N THR A 55 7.90 15.57 -0.75
CA THR A 55 8.49 16.63 -1.59
C THR A 55 9.90 16.28 -2.03
N ASP A 56 10.63 15.52 -1.22
CA ASP A 56 11.98 15.08 -1.54
C ASP A 56 11.99 13.71 -2.22
N THR A 57 12.83 13.58 -3.25
CA THR A 57 13.07 12.33 -3.97
C THR A 57 14.46 11.77 -3.71
N ILE A 58 14.63 10.48 -3.98
CA ILE A 58 15.90 9.76 -3.93
C ILE A 58 15.97 8.79 -5.11
N ILE A 59 17.17 8.61 -5.67
CA ILE A 59 17.39 7.65 -6.76
C ILE A 59 17.80 6.29 -6.17
N ILE A 60 17.05 5.25 -6.51
CA ILE A 60 17.33 3.85 -6.15
C ILE A 60 17.27 3.05 -7.44
N ASN A 61 18.31 2.26 -7.72
CA ASN A 61 18.40 1.44 -8.93
C ASN A 61 18.13 2.21 -10.24
N GLY A 62 18.45 3.51 -10.29
CA GLY A 62 18.22 4.37 -11.46
C GLY A 62 16.83 4.98 -11.57
N HIS A 63 15.91 4.68 -10.64
CA HIS A 63 14.55 5.22 -10.59
C HIS A 63 14.40 6.25 -9.48
N SER A 64 13.64 7.31 -9.74
CA SER A 64 13.33 8.33 -8.74
C SER A 64 12.12 7.91 -7.92
N HIS A 65 12.27 7.87 -6.61
CA HIS A 65 11.21 7.57 -5.65
C HIS A 65 11.09 8.71 -4.66
N PHE A 66 9.88 8.95 -4.15
CA PHE A 66 9.72 9.79 -2.97
C PHE A 66 10.46 9.17 -1.79
N ARG A 67 11.19 9.96 -1.03
CA ARG A 67 11.92 9.47 0.16
C ARG A 67 10.99 8.82 1.17
N ALA A 68 9.73 9.23 1.19
CA ALA A 68 8.70 8.62 1.99
C ALA A 68 8.36 7.18 1.60
N SER A 69 8.46 6.82 0.33
CA SER A 69 8.18 5.47 -0.15
C SER A 69 9.42 4.56 -0.08
N VAL A 70 10.47 4.99 0.64
CA VAL A 70 11.75 4.28 0.70
C VAL A 70 12.05 3.87 2.14
N VAL A 71 12.47 2.61 2.28
CA VAL A 71 12.95 2.03 3.53
C VAL A 71 14.43 1.70 3.43
N ARG A 72 15.13 1.86 4.56
CA ARG A 72 16.42 1.24 4.81
C ARG A 72 16.20 -0.14 5.43
N THR A 73 16.74 -1.18 4.82
CA THR A 73 16.68 -2.55 5.35
C THR A 73 17.65 -2.73 6.53
N PRO A 74 17.52 -3.79 7.34
CA PRO A 74 18.50 -4.12 8.39
C PRO A 74 19.94 -4.26 7.89
N ALA A 75 20.12 -4.66 6.62
CA ALA A 75 21.44 -4.75 5.98
C ALA A 75 21.98 -3.39 5.50
N GLY A 76 21.19 -2.31 5.63
CA GLY A 76 21.57 -0.95 5.24
C GLY A 76 21.23 -0.57 3.80
N GLU A 77 20.68 -1.48 3.01
CA GLU A 77 20.20 -1.28 1.64
C GLU A 77 18.99 -0.33 1.61
N LEU A 78 18.85 0.45 0.53
CA LEU A 78 17.66 1.26 0.27
C LEU A 78 16.76 0.55 -0.74
N MET A 79 15.49 0.40 -0.40
CA MET A 79 14.48 -0.23 -1.26
C MET A 79 13.21 0.58 -1.24
N HIS A 80 12.42 0.49 -2.32
CA HIS A 80 11.03 0.90 -2.26
C HIS A 80 10.30 0.06 -1.20
N VAL A 81 9.38 0.67 -0.46
CA VAL A 81 8.65 0.03 0.63
C VAL A 81 7.90 -1.22 0.17
N GLU A 82 7.28 -1.15 -1.00
CA GLU A 82 6.53 -2.26 -1.59
C GLU A 82 7.47 -3.42 -1.94
N ASP A 83 8.55 -3.17 -2.67
CA ASP A 83 9.55 -4.19 -3.03
C ASP A 83 10.11 -4.89 -1.78
N TYR A 84 10.36 -4.12 -0.72
CA TYR A 84 10.83 -4.67 0.54
C TYR A 84 9.74 -5.53 1.21
N ALA A 85 8.49 -5.05 1.27
CA ALA A 85 7.38 -5.83 1.82
C ALA A 85 7.17 -7.15 1.05
N ILE A 86 7.13 -7.10 -0.29
CA ILE A 86 7.01 -8.27 -1.17
C ILE A 86 8.09 -9.30 -0.84
N ARG A 87 9.34 -8.85 -0.79
CA ARG A 87 10.50 -9.71 -0.50
C ARG A 87 10.40 -10.36 0.87
N GLU A 88 10.06 -9.61 1.91
CA GLU A 88 10.02 -10.11 3.29
C GLU A 88 8.78 -10.97 3.57
N LEU A 89 7.65 -10.70 2.91
CA LEU A 89 6.44 -11.52 2.96
C LEU A 89 6.56 -12.79 2.11
N GLY A 90 7.48 -12.81 1.14
CA GLY A 90 7.70 -13.97 0.27
C GLY A 90 6.59 -14.17 -0.77
N ILE A 91 5.97 -13.09 -1.23
CA ILE A 91 4.90 -13.10 -2.24
C ILE A 91 5.40 -12.59 -3.60
N ASP A 92 4.57 -12.71 -4.63
CA ASP A 92 4.81 -12.09 -5.95
C ASP A 92 4.10 -10.73 -6.07
N GLU A 93 4.39 -10.02 -7.18
CA GLU A 93 3.83 -8.69 -7.46
C GLU A 93 2.31 -8.72 -7.62
N GLU A 94 1.74 -9.74 -8.28
CA GLU A 94 0.29 -9.88 -8.46
C GLU A 94 -0.43 -10.03 -7.11
N THR A 95 0.14 -10.82 -6.19
CA THR A 95 -0.36 -10.93 -4.81
C THR A 95 -0.29 -9.61 -4.08
N ALA A 96 0.81 -8.88 -4.26
CA ALA A 96 1.05 -7.62 -3.60
C ALA A 96 0.08 -6.54 -4.08
N ASP A 97 -0.18 -6.45 -5.39
CA ASP A 97 -1.17 -5.55 -5.97
C ASP A 97 -2.56 -5.76 -5.35
N ALA A 98 -2.99 -7.03 -5.23
CA ALA A 98 -4.26 -7.35 -4.60
C ALA A 98 -4.26 -6.99 -3.10
N LEU A 99 -3.21 -7.35 -2.37
CA LEU A 99 -3.13 -7.21 -0.91
C LEU A 99 -2.93 -5.76 -0.45
N PHE A 100 -2.19 -4.97 -1.23
CA PHE A 100 -1.84 -3.59 -0.91
C PHE A 100 -2.79 -2.57 -1.54
N SER A 101 -3.84 -3.03 -2.23
CA SER A 101 -4.91 -2.17 -2.74
C SER A 101 -5.48 -1.25 -1.67
N ASP A 102 -5.74 -0.01 -2.06
CA ASP A 102 -6.29 1.04 -1.19
C ASP A 102 -7.74 0.79 -0.78
N ASP A 103 -8.45 -0.07 -1.52
CA ASP A 103 -9.83 -0.47 -1.27
C ASP A 103 -9.99 -1.54 -0.18
N ASN A 104 -8.90 -2.15 0.29
CA ASN A 104 -8.99 -3.26 1.23
C ASN A 104 -9.40 -2.81 2.65
N THR A 105 -10.37 -3.51 3.23
CA THR A 105 -10.71 -3.39 4.66
C THR A 105 -9.92 -4.37 5.51
N ILE A 106 -9.97 -4.23 6.85
CA ILE A 106 -9.38 -5.23 7.77
C ILE A 106 -9.99 -6.63 7.56
N GLU A 107 -11.29 -6.71 7.23
CA GLU A 107 -11.96 -7.97 6.93
C GLU A 107 -11.40 -8.61 5.64
N ASP A 108 -11.18 -7.81 4.59
CA ASP A 108 -10.57 -8.29 3.35
C ASP A 108 -9.14 -8.77 3.60
N LEU A 109 -8.33 -7.98 4.31
CA LEU A 109 -6.97 -8.36 4.69
C LEU A 109 -6.96 -9.66 5.48
N THR A 110 -7.88 -9.84 6.44
CA THR A 110 -8.00 -11.09 7.22
C THR A 110 -8.28 -12.29 6.32
N ARG A 111 -9.24 -12.15 5.41
CA ARG A 111 -9.62 -13.20 4.46
C ARG A 111 -8.48 -13.55 3.50
N MET A 112 -7.83 -12.53 2.94
CA MET A 112 -6.72 -12.70 2.00
C MET A 112 -5.50 -13.33 2.66
N VAL A 113 -5.12 -12.88 3.85
CA VAL A 113 -3.98 -13.43 4.61
C VAL A 113 -4.24 -14.88 5.02
N SER A 114 -5.44 -15.21 5.49
CA SER A 114 -5.80 -16.61 5.80
C SER A 114 -5.64 -17.51 4.56
N PHE A 115 -6.14 -17.05 3.41
CA PHE A 115 -6.06 -17.80 2.16
C PHE A 115 -4.61 -17.99 1.69
N LEU A 116 -3.78 -16.94 1.78
CA LEU A 116 -2.36 -17.00 1.43
C LEU A 116 -1.59 -17.99 2.30
N ILE A 117 -1.86 -18.03 3.62
CA ILE A 117 -1.20 -18.96 4.55
C ILE A 117 -1.66 -20.40 4.29
N ASP A 118 -2.97 -20.62 4.10
CA ASP A 118 -3.53 -21.96 3.96
C ASP A 118 -3.22 -22.61 2.61
N TYR A 119 -3.16 -21.82 1.54
CA TYR A 119 -3.07 -22.33 0.16
C TYR A 119 -1.81 -21.90 -0.59
N GLY A 120 -1.05 -20.92 -0.09
CA GLY A 120 0.17 -20.42 -0.74
C GLY A 120 -0.05 -19.73 -2.09
N VAL A 121 -1.29 -19.31 -2.38
CA VAL A 121 -1.68 -18.67 -3.65
C VAL A 121 -2.57 -17.46 -3.39
N THR A 122 -2.60 -16.52 -4.34
CA THR A 122 -3.49 -15.36 -4.33
C THR A 122 -4.94 -15.75 -4.22
N TYR A 123 -5.67 -15.04 -3.35
CA TYR A 123 -7.11 -15.01 -3.41
C TYR A 123 -7.53 -14.08 -4.54
N ASP A 124 -8.28 -14.59 -5.54
CA ASP A 124 -8.95 -13.76 -6.53
C ASP A 124 -10.29 -13.27 -5.93
N PRO A 125 -10.42 -11.98 -5.57
CA PRO A 125 -11.64 -11.45 -4.99
C PRO A 125 -12.70 -11.11 -6.02
N THR A 126 -12.45 -11.37 -7.32
CA THR A 126 -13.51 -11.31 -8.32
C THR A 126 -14.66 -12.15 -7.78
N PRO A 127 -15.82 -11.55 -7.44
CA PRO A 127 -16.98 -12.33 -7.08
C PRO A 127 -17.13 -13.32 -8.21
N ALA A 128 -17.12 -14.63 -7.91
CA ALA A 128 -17.44 -15.62 -8.92
C ALA A 128 -18.63 -15.05 -9.67
N GLY A 129 -18.44 -14.71 -10.95
CA GLY A 129 -19.45 -14.00 -11.72
C GLY A 129 -20.80 -14.68 -11.49
N PRO A 130 -21.94 -13.95 -11.58
CA PRO A 130 -23.25 -14.49 -11.22
C PRO A 130 -23.33 -15.93 -11.69
N PRO A 131 -23.66 -16.89 -10.79
CA PRO A 131 -23.43 -18.31 -11.00
C PRO A 131 -23.79 -18.64 -12.43
N VAL A 132 -22.80 -19.09 -13.21
CA VAL A 132 -23.02 -19.43 -14.62
C VAL A 132 -24.13 -20.45 -14.60
N ASP A 133 -25.34 -20.03 -14.99
CA ASP A 133 -26.50 -20.89 -14.98
C ASP A 133 -26.16 -22.06 -15.91
N PRO A 134 -26.02 -23.29 -15.40
CA PRO A 134 -25.69 -24.44 -16.25
C PRO A 134 -26.80 -24.72 -17.29
N SER A 135 -27.94 -24.03 -17.20
CA SER A 135 -29.04 -24.06 -18.16
C SER A 135 -28.89 -23.04 -19.30
N ALA A 136 -27.87 -22.16 -19.27
CA ALA A 136 -27.64 -21.14 -20.30
C ALA A 136 -26.86 -21.65 -21.52
N ASP A 137 -26.58 -22.95 -21.61
CA ASP A 137 -26.07 -23.66 -22.81
C ASP A 137 -27.17 -23.78 -23.88
N GLY A 138 -27.81 -22.65 -24.19
CA GLY A 138 -28.54 -22.50 -25.45
C GLY A 138 -27.55 -22.57 -26.62
N PRO A 139 -28.02 -22.97 -27.82
CA PRO A 139 -27.16 -23.02 -29.00
C PRO A 139 -26.46 -21.67 -29.21
N PRO A 140 -25.23 -21.66 -29.78
CA PRO A 140 -24.44 -20.46 -29.95
C PRO A 140 -25.30 -19.38 -30.62
N ARG A 141 -25.55 -18.29 -29.89
CA ARG A 141 -26.19 -17.12 -30.49
C ARG A 141 -25.17 -16.50 -31.42
N ASP A 142 -25.48 -16.49 -32.71
CA ASP A 142 -24.82 -15.61 -33.68
C ASP A 142 -25.00 -14.17 -33.19
N TYR A 143 -23.99 -13.63 -32.51
CA TYR A 143 -23.96 -12.22 -32.17
C TYR A 143 -23.73 -11.44 -33.46
N PRO A 144 -24.66 -10.57 -33.90
CA PRO A 144 -24.35 -9.65 -34.99
C PRO A 144 -23.21 -8.73 -34.53
N VAL A 145 -22.22 -8.57 -35.40
CA VAL A 145 -21.14 -7.59 -35.26
C VAL A 145 -21.79 -6.19 -35.26
N GLY A 146 -22.13 -5.72 -34.07
CA GLY A 146 -22.77 -4.44 -33.81
C GLY A 146 -21.74 -3.42 -33.34
N GLU A 147 -21.65 -2.34 -34.10
CA GLU A 147 -20.81 -1.16 -33.97
C GLU A 147 -20.61 -0.65 -32.53
N SER A 148 -19.36 -0.29 -32.21
CA SER A 148 -19.01 0.39 -30.96
C SER A 148 -19.70 1.77 -30.87
N PRO A 149 -20.51 2.04 -29.83
CA PRO A 149 -20.99 3.39 -29.57
C PRO A 149 -19.85 4.22 -28.95
N GLY A 150 -19.52 5.32 -29.61
CA GLY A 150 -18.52 6.28 -29.18
C GLY A 150 -18.83 6.87 -27.80
N PHE A 151 -17.86 6.74 -26.89
CA PHE A 151 -17.89 7.34 -25.57
C PHE A 151 -17.63 8.85 -25.69
N LYS A 152 -18.61 9.67 -25.32
CA LYS A 152 -18.50 11.13 -25.18
C LYS A 152 -18.75 11.54 -23.73
N GLY A 153 -17.86 12.37 -23.19
CA GLY A 153 -18.02 13.08 -21.92
C GLY A 153 -17.40 12.33 -20.73
N LEU A 154 -16.75 12.97 -19.76
CA LEU A 154 -17.03 14.28 -19.18
C LEU A 154 -15.77 14.96 -18.62
N ALA A 155 -15.90 16.27 -18.44
CA ALA A 155 -14.88 17.22 -18.06
C ALA A 155 -14.29 16.98 -16.67
N SER A 156 -12.97 17.14 -16.57
CA SER A 156 -12.22 17.27 -15.32
C SER A 156 -12.59 18.57 -14.61
N SER A 157 -13.16 18.47 -13.42
CA SER A 157 -13.25 19.57 -12.47
C SER A 157 -11.90 19.73 -11.76
N VAL A 158 -11.23 20.85 -12.01
CA VAL A 158 -10.07 21.32 -11.24
C VAL A 158 -10.59 21.90 -9.93
N VAL A 159 -10.27 21.27 -8.80
CA VAL A 159 -10.43 21.87 -7.47
C VAL A 159 -9.06 22.35 -7.01
N MET A 160 -8.88 23.67 -7.04
CA MET A 160 -7.82 24.37 -6.31
C MET A 160 -8.12 24.29 -4.80
N LEU A 161 -7.20 23.75 -4.02
CA LEU A 161 -7.15 24.02 -2.58
C LEU A 161 -5.74 24.52 -2.22
N ALA A 162 -5.68 25.82 -1.97
CA ALA A 162 -4.54 26.49 -1.37
C ALA A 162 -4.58 26.28 0.15
N THR A 163 -3.47 25.84 0.74
CA THR A 163 -3.34 25.78 2.20
C THR A 163 -2.18 26.68 2.65
N LEU A 164 -2.53 27.56 3.58
CA LEU A 164 -1.71 28.61 4.18
C LEU A 164 -0.48 28.07 4.92
N ALA A 165 0.67 28.70 4.67
CA ALA A 165 1.84 28.61 5.52
C ALA A 165 1.64 29.46 6.80
N ALA A 166 1.62 28.82 7.96
CA ALA A 166 1.76 29.47 9.26
C ALA A 166 3.19 29.19 9.79
N LEU A 167 4.10 30.15 9.58
CA LEU A 167 5.41 30.16 10.21
C LEU A 167 5.26 30.61 11.67
N SER A 168 5.45 29.68 12.60
CA SER A 168 5.67 29.99 14.01
C SER A 168 7.17 30.25 14.25
N LEU A 169 7.51 31.50 14.54
CA LEU A 169 8.81 31.87 15.08
C LEU A 169 8.83 31.51 16.57
N SER A 170 9.47 30.41 16.93
CA SER A 170 9.83 30.14 18.32
C SER A 170 11.19 30.77 18.63
N ALA A 171 11.15 31.63 19.65
CA ALA A 171 12.25 32.44 20.12
C ALA A 171 13.40 31.60 20.67
N TRP A 172 14.61 31.84 20.16
CA TRP A 172 15.84 31.44 20.83
C TRP A 172 16.12 32.39 21.98
N GLY A 173 15.76 31.96 23.20
CA GLY A 173 16.21 32.57 24.44
C GLY A 173 17.04 31.55 25.20
N SER A 174 18.37 31.71 25.23
CA SER A 174 19.22 31.03 26.21
C SER A 174 20.42 31.90 26.57
N TYR A 175 20.23 32.53 27.73
CA TYR A 175 21.22 33.03 28.66
C TYR A 175 22.55 32.26 28.65
N LEU A 176 23.63 32.96 28.35
CA LEU A 176 24.97 32.64 28.87
C LEU A 176 25.65 33.97 29.17
N LEU A 177 25.81 34.29 30.46
CA LEU A 177 26.91 35.08 31.03
C LEU A 177 26.65 35.26 32.54
N GLY A 178 27.55 34.71 33.36
CA GLY A 178 27.64 35.10 34.77
C GLY A 178 28.20 34.00 35.67
N GLY A 179 29.51 34.05 35.93
CA GLY A 179 30.13 33.26 37.00
C GLY A 179 31.63 33.15 36.84
N ALA A 180 32.34 34.23 37.17
CA ALA A 180 33.75 34.24 37.50
C ALA A 180 33.97 33.74 38.93
#